data_AF-A0A178IKY3-F1
#
_entry.id   AF-A0A178IKY3-F1
#
_cell.length_a   1.000
_cell.length_b   1.000
_cell.length_c   1.000
_cell.angle_alpha   90.00
_cell.angle_beta   90.00
_cell.angle_gamma   90.00
#
_symmetry.space_group_name_H-M   'P 1'
#
loop_
_entity.id
_entity.type
_entity.pdbx_description
1 polymer ?
#
loop_
_entity_poly.entity_id
_entity_poly.type
_entity_poly.pdbx_seq_one_letter_code
_entity_poly.pdbx_strand_id
1 'polypeptide(L)'
;MQKAGATRLREFYRRHNVRSAECIEQRVALLARARPLCTDRALLSPAALELARLVDLLETGARHITAYDQAIAEAFAVHPKATLFATLPGAGPVLAPRLLTLFGERLERYPDAASLQKYAGVAPVCERSQGRV
;
A
#
# COMPACT_ATOMS: atom_id res chain seq x y z
N MET A 1 -17.74 -18.92 12.84
CA MET A 1 -17.17 -19.03 11.48
C MET A 1 -17.48 -20.34 10.74
N GLN A 2 -17.88 -21.43 11.40
CA GLN A 2 -18.22 -22.71 10.73
C GLN A 2 -19.42 -22.68 9.76
N LYS A 3 -20.14 -21.55 9.63
CA LYS A 3 -21.28 -21.41 8.71
C LYS A 3 -20.88 -21.08 7.26
N ALA A 4 -19.65 -20.62 7.00
CA ALA A 4 -19.19 -20.36 5.64
C ALA A 4 -18.62 -21.65 5.03
N GLY A 5 -19.32 -22.22 4.04
CA GLY A 5 -18.83 -23.40 3.32
C GLY A 5 -17.55 -23.12 2.54
N ALA A 6 -16.71 -24.13 2.35
CA ALA A 6 -15.40 -24.01 1.68
C ALA A 6 -15.48 -23.31 0.32
N THR A 7 -16.54 -23.54 -0.45
CA THR A 7 -16.78 -22.87 -1.74
C THR A 7 -16.88 -21.35 -1.62
N ARG A 8 -17.63 -20.84 -0.62
CA ARG A 8 -17.74 -19.39 -0.37
C ARG A 8 -16.40 -18.78 0.03
N LEU A 9 -15.59 -19.49 0.82
CA LEU A 9 -14.26 -19.02 1.21
C LEU A 9 -13.32 -18.90 0.00
N ARG A 10 -13.33 -19.89 -0.91
CA ARG A 10 -12.54 -19.84 -2.15
C ARG A 10 -12.96 -18.67 -3.03
N GLU A 11 -14.27 -18.48 -3.19
CA GLU A 11 -14.83 -17.36 -3.97
C GLU A 11 -14.44 -16.02 -3.37
N PHE A 12 -14.57 -15.86 -2.06
CA PHE A 12 -14.13 -14.66 -1.33
C PHE A 12 -12.66 -14.34 -1.61
N TYR A 13 -11.75 -15.30 -1.42
CA TYR A 13 -10.33 -15.04 -1.65
C TYR A 13 -10.01 -14.65 -3.10
N ARG A 14 -10.65 -15.31 -4.08
CA ARG A 14 -10.48 -14.97 -5.50
C ARG A 14 -11.00 -13.57 -5.82
N ARG A 15 -12.17 -13.21 -5.29
CA ARG A 15 -12.76 -11.86 -5.44
C ARG A 15 -11.86 -10.78 -4.84
N HIS A 16 -11.15 -11.09 -3.77
CA HIS A 16 -10.20 -10.18 -3.12
C HIS A 16 -8.75 -10.35 -3.62
N ASN A 17 -8.58 -10.74 -4.89
CA ASN A 17 -7.29 -10.80 -5.59
C ASN A 17 -6.23 -11.75 -5.01
N VAL A 18 -6.61 -12.71 -4.17
CA VAL A 18 -5.70 -13.80 -3.79
C VAL A 18 -5.67 -14.81 -4.94
N ARG A 19 -4.54 -14.85 -5.66
CA ARG A 19 -4.38 -15.68 -6.87
C ARG A 19 -3.73 -17.04 -6.62
N SER A 20 -3.01 -17.21 -5.50
CA SER A 20 -2.38 -18.48 -5.15
C SER A 20 -3.43 -19.49 -4.71
N ALA A 21 -3.71 -20.48 -5.56
CA ALA A 21 -4.62 -21.57 -5.24
C ALA A 21 -4.14 -22.38 -4.03
N GLU A 22 -2.82 -22.61 -3.93
CA GLU A 22 -2.21 -23.30 -2.78
C GLU A 22 -2.50 -22.56 -1.46
N CYS A 23 -2.28 -21.24 -1.42
CA CYS A 23 -2.53 -20.45 -0.22
C CYS A 23 -4.01 -20.45 0.18
N ILE A 24 -4.92 -20.43 -0.81
CA ILE A 24 -6.37 -20.54 -0.58
C ILE A 24 -6.70 -21.87 0.07
N GLU A 25 -6.24 -23.00 -0.49
CA GLU A 25 -6.54 -24.32 0.04
C GLU A 25 -5.94 -24.52 1.45
N GLN A 26 -4.71 -24.05 1.68
CA GLN A 26 -4.09 -24.08 3.01
C GLN A 26 -4.95 -23.34 4.06
N ARG A 27 -5.46 -22.15 3.71
CA ARG A 27 -6.33 -21.35 4.60
C ARG A 27 -7.67 -22.03 4.85
N VAL A 28 -8.30 -22.57 3.79
CA VAL A 28 -9.57 -23.31 3.91
C VAL A 28 -9.38 -24.53 4.81
N ALA A 29 -8.30 -25.29 4.65
CA ALA A 29 -7.97 -26.44 5.48
C ALA A 29 -7.70 -26.03 6.94
N LEU A 30 -6.99 -24.92 7.18
CA LEU A 30 -6.77 -24.35 8.52
C LEU A 30 -8.08 -24.00 9.22
N LEU A 31 -9.00 -23.35 8.50
CA LEU A 31 -10.31 -22.98 9.04
C LEU A 31 -11.18 -24.20 9.35
N ALA A 32 -11.10 -25.26 8.55
CA ALA A 32 -11.84 -26.50 8.79
C ALA A 32 -11.43 -27.20 10.10
N ARG A 33 -10.14 -27.12 10.48
CA ARG A 33 -9.61 -27.71 11.72
C ARG A 33 -9.55 -26.74 12.90
N ALA A 34 -9.91 -25.47 12.70
CA ALA A 34 -9.83 -24.46 13.75
C ALA A 34 -10.78 -24.80 14.92
N ARG A 35 -10.26 -24.70 16.14
CA ARG A 35 -11.03 -24.88 17.38
C ARG A 35 -10.98 -23.59 18.20
N PRO A 36 -12.08 -23.22 18.89
CA PRO A 36 -12.08 -22.05 19.74
C PRO A 36 -11.07 -22.23 20.88
N LEU A 37 -10.24 -21.21 21.13
CA LEU A 37 -9.28 -21.21 22.23
C LEU A 37 -9.97 -21.12 23.60
N CYS A 38 -11.08 -20.38 23.67
CA CYS A 38 -11.90 -20.23 24.85
C CYS A 38 -13.38 -20.14 24.46
N THR A 39 -14.26 -20.58 25.35
CA THR A 39 -15.72 -20.54 25.19
C THR A 39 -16.40 -19.64 26.23
N ASP A 40 -15.63 -19.05 27.15
CA ASP A 40 -16.13 -18.15 28.20
C ASP A 40 -16.70 -16.87 27.60
N ARG A 41 -17.98 -16.61 27.92
CA ARG A 41 -18.71 -15.43 27.47
C ARG A 41 -18.16 -14.13 28.05
N ALA A 42 -17.61 -14.17 29.26
CA ALA A 42 -17.01 -12.99 29.88
C ALA A 42 -15.81 -12.47 29.08
N LEU A 43 -15.08 -13.35 28.39
CA LEU A 43 -13.97 -13.00 27.51
C LEU A 43 -14.41 -12.73 26.06
N LEU A 44 -15.31 -13.57 25.52
CA LEU A 44 -15.72 -13.46 24.12
C LEU A 44 -16.58 -12.23 23.82
N SER A 45 -17.42 -11.80 24.77
CA SER A 45 -18.32 -10.66 24.57
C SER A 45 -17.56 -9.33 24.38
N PRO A 46 -16.63 -8.93 25.27
CA PRO A 46 -15.83 -7.72 25.04
C PRO A 46 -14.91 -7.84 23.82
N ALA A 47 -14.36 -9.02 23.54
CA ALA A 47 -13.54 -9.24 22.34
C ALA A 47 -14.35 -9.03 21.03
N ALA A 48 -15.62 -9.44 21.01
CA ALA A 48 -16.50 -9.20 19.86
C ALA A 48 -16.82 -7.71 19.67
N LEU A 49 -17.02 -6.96 20.76
CA LEU A 49 -17.20 -5.50 20.72
C LEU A 49 -15.94 -4.80 20.20
N GLU A 50 -14.76 -5.22 20.67
CA GLU A 50 -13.49 -4.66 20.21
C GLU A 50 -13.26 -4.96 18.72
N LEU A 51 -13.57 -6.18 18.27
CA LEU A 51 -13.50 -6.51 16.85
C LEU A 51 -14.43 -5.63 16.01
N ALA A 52 -15.68 -5.42 16.45
CA ALA A 52 -16.62 -4.54 15.74
C ALA A 52 -16.06 -3.10 15.64
N ARG A 53 -15.56 -2.56 16.75
CA ARG A 53 -14.93 -1.23 16.80
C ARG A 53 -13.74 -1.10 15.86
N LEU A 54 -12.89 -2.14 15.78
CA LEU A 54 -11.75 -2.17 14.87
C LEU A 54 -12.19 -2.22 13.40
N VAL A 55 -13.25 -2.96 13.09
CA VAL A 55 -13.83 -2.98 11.74
C VAL A 55 -14.37 -1.61 11.36
N ASP A 56 -15.11 -0.93 12.25
CA ASP A 56 -15.63 0.42 12.01
C ASP A 56 -14.50 1.44 11.72
N LEU A 57 -13.38 1.32 12.44
CA LEU A 57 -12.18 2.13 12.21
C LEU A 57 -11.55 1.86 10.84
N LEU A 58 -11.43 0.59 10.45
CA LEU A 58 -10.88 0.21 9.14
C LEU A 58 -11.75 0.74 8.00
N GLU A 59 -13.08 0.60 8.11
CA GLU A 59 -14.02 1.11 7.11
C GLU A 59 -13.97 2.64 7.01
N THR A 60 -13.89 3.33 8.15
CA THR A 60 -13.74 4.79 8.18
C THR A 60 -12.42 5.24 7.58
N GLY A 61 -11.31 4.58 7.93
CA GLY A 61 -10.00 4.82 7.33
C GLY A 61 -10.01 4.63 5.82
N ALA A 62 -10.61 3.55 5.32
CA ALA A 62 -10.71 3.26 3.90
C ALA A 62 -11.49 4.36 3.13
N ARG A 63 -12.58 4.87 3.71
CA ARG A 63 -13.33 6.00 3.13
C ARG A 63 -12.47 7.26 3.06
N HIS A 64 -11.74 7.59 4.12
CA HIS A 64 -10.87 8.77 4.14
C HIS A 64 -9.70 8.64 3.16
N ILE A 65 -9.09 7.46 3.03
CA ILE A 65 -8.04 7.21 2.02
C ILE A 65 -8.58 7.51 0.62
N THR A 66 -9.78 7.01 0.30
CA THR A 66 -10.41 7.25 -1.01
C THR A 66 -10.67 8.75 -1.24
N ALA A 67 -11.14 9.48 -0.22
CA ALA A 67 -11.36 10.91 -0.31
C ALA A 67 -10.05 11.69 -0.52
N TYR A 68 -8.96 11.29 0.16
CA TYR A 68 -7.64 11.88 -0.05
C TYR A 68 -7.11 11.58 -1.46
N ASP A 69 -7.28 10.36 -1.96
CA ASP A 69 -6.85 10.00 -3.32
C ASP A 69 -7.56 10.89 -4.37
N GLN A 70 -8.86 11.17 -4.18
CA GLN A 70 -9.61 12.09 -5.04
C GLN A 70 -9.09 13.53 -4.94
N ALA A 71 -8.94 14.06 -3.73
CA ALA A 71 -8.45 15.41 -3.51
C ALA A 71 -7.01 15.60 -4.06
N ILE A 72 -6.15 14.60 -3.92
CA ILE A 72 -4.80 14.59 -4.49
C ILE A 72 -4.87 14.60 -6.02
N ALA A 73 -5.74 13.79 -6.63
CA ALA A 73 -5.90 13.76 -8.09
C ALA A 73 -6.36 15.11 -8.64
N GLU A 74 -7.32 15.76 -7.99
CA GLU A 74 -7.81 17.10 -8.36
C GLU A 74 -6.72 18.16 -8.23
N ALA A 75 -6.03 18.20 -7.09
CA ALA A 75 -4.94 19.14 -6.84
C ALA A 75 -3.77 18.93 -7.82
N PHE A 76 -3.44 17.67 -8.12
CA PHE A 76 -2.40 17.34 -9.08
C PHE A 76 -2.80 17.76 -10.50
N ALA A 77 -4.05 17.54 -10.92
CA ALA A 77 -4.50 17.86 -12.28
C ALA A 77 -4.35 19.34 -12.65
N VAL A 78 -4.50 20.26 -11.68
CA VAL A 78 -4.35 21.71 -11.89
C VAL A 78 -2.93 22.22 -11.65
N HIS A 79 -2.00 21.37 -11.19
CA HIS A 79 -0.67 21.81 -10.84
C HIS A 79 0.16 22.12 -12.11
N PRO A 80 0.87 23.27 -12.19
CA PRO A 80 1.61 23.67 -13.39
C PRO A 80 2.64 22.64 -13.90
N LYS A 81 3.18 21.84 -12.98
CA LYS A 81 4.19 20.81 -13.23
C LYS A 81 3.63 19.38 -13.34
N ALA A 82 2.31 19.20 -13.31
CA ALA A 82 1.68 17.89 -13.31
C ALA A 82 2.10 17.04 -14.52
N THR A 83 2.08 17.63 -15.71
CA THR A 83 2.43 16.95 -16.96
C THR A 83 3.84 16.35 -16.92
N LEU A 84 4.82 17.08 -16.37
CA LEU A 84 6.21 16.60 -16.28
C LEU A 84 6.30 15.25 -15.54
N PHE A 85 5.59 15.12 -14.42
CA PHE A 85 5.61 13.90 -13.60
C PHE A 85 4.64 12.83 -14.11
N ALA A 86 3.53 13.23 -14.73
CA ALA A 86 2.56 12.30 -15.32
C ALA A 86 3.11 11.55 -16.53
N THR A 87 4.01 12.17 -17.30
CA THR A 87 4.63 11.55 -18.48
C THR A 87 5.76 10.57 -18.15
N LEU A 88 6.17 10.48 -16.89
CA LEU A 88 7.26 9.58 -16.50
C LEU A 88 6.82 8.11 -16.63
N PRO A 89 7.65 7.25 -17.26
CA PRO A 89 7.32 5.84 -17.44
C PRO A 89 7.17 5.16 -16.08
N GLY A 90 6.02 4.52 -15.86
CA GLY A 90 5.73 3.82 -14.61
C GLY A 90 5.25 4.68 -13.44
N ALA A 91 5.11 6.01 -13.60
CA ALA A 91 4.58 6.85 -12.53
C ALA A 91 3.08 6.62 -12.29
N GLY A 92 2.27 6.67 -13.35
CA GLY A 92 0.83 6.49 -13.23
C GLY A 92 0.17 7.50 -12.25
N PRO A 93 -1.10 7.29 -11.88
CA PRO A 93 -1.88 8.29 -11.13
C PRO A 93 -1.46 8.42 -9.66
N VAL A 94 -0.81 7.41 -9.07
CA VAL A 94 -0.43 7.41 -7.65
C VAL A 94 1.00 7.92 -7.45
N LEU A 95 1.96 7.47 -8.26
CA LEU A 95 3.37 7.84 -8.05
C LEU A 95 3.68 9.22 -8.64
N ALA A 96 3.01 9.65 -9.71
CA ALA A 96 3.24 10.99 -10.30
C ALA A 96 3.04 12.15 -9.29
N PRO A 97 1.91 12.26 -8.55
CA PRO A 97 1.77 13.30 -7.53
C PRO A 97 2.79 13.17 -6.40
N ARG A 98 3.14 11.94 -5.99
CA ARG A 98 4.16 11.72 -4.96
C ARG A 98 5.55 12.20 -5.40
N LEU A 99 5.94 11.91 -6.64
CA LEU A 99 7.19 12.40 -7.21
C LEU A 99 7.21 13.93 -7.26
N LEU A 100 6.11 14.56 -7.66
CA LEU A 100 6.01 16.01 -7.64
C LEU A 100 6.28 16.57 -6.23
N THR A 101 5.64 16.00 -5.20
CA THR A 101 5.88 16.43 -3.81
C THR A 101 7.32 16.18 -3.34
N LEU A 102 7.95 15.07 -3.78
CA LEU A 102 9.32 14.72 -3.41
C LEU A 102 10.34 15.68 -4.02
N PHE A 103 10.17 16.04 -5.29
CA PHE A 103 11.02 17.02 -5.97
C PHE A 103 10.73 18.45 -5.48
N GLY A 104 9.49 18.70 -5.05
CA GLY A 104 9.03 19.98 -4.58
C GLY A 104 8.83 21.00 -5.71
N GLU A 105 8.48 22.22 -5.33
CA GLU A 105 8.13 23.27 -6.29
C GLU A 105 9.35 23.89 -6.97
N ARG A 106 10.52 23.84 -6.34
CA ARG A 106 11.75 24.51 -6.82
C ARG A 106 12.66 23.55 -7.56
N LEU A 107 12.33 23.29 -8.83
CA LEU A 107 13.11 22.40 -9.69
C LEU A 107 14.51 22.94 -10.00
N GLU A 108 14.73 24.25 -9.82
CA GLU A 108 16.02 24.91 -10.01
C GLU A 108 17.08 24.40 -9.01
N ARG A 109 16.64 23.72 -7.94
CA ARG A 109 17.51 22.97 -7.02
C ARG A 109 18.26 21.82 -7.72
N TYR A 110 17.69 21.32 -8.81
CA TYR A 110 18.19 20.18 -9.57
C TYR A 110 18.45 20.63 -11.02
N PRO A 111 19.50 21.44 -11.27
CA PRO A 111 19.79 21.93 -12.62
C PRO A 111 20.11 20.81 -13.61
N ASP A 112 20.60 19.67 -13.11
CA ASP A 112 20.84 18.46 -13.88
C ASP A 112 20.51 17.20 -13.07
N ALA A 113 20.46 16.05 -13.76
CA ALA A 113 20.19 14.76 -13.13
C ALA A 113 21.24 14.38 -12.07
N ALA A 114 22.50 14.78 -12.26
CA ALA A 114 23.58 14.49 -11.32
C ALA A 114 23.37 15.22 -9.98
N SER A 115 22.81 16.43 -10.01
CA SER A 115 22.50 17.24 -8.84
C SER A 115 21.42 16.58 -7.99
N LEU A 116 20.39 16.02 -8.64
CA LEU A 116 19.39 15.22 -7.95
C LEU A 116 19.99 13.94 -7.35
N GLN A 117 20.81 13.22 -8.10
CA GLN A 117 21.45 11.98 -7.63
C GLN A 117 22.33 12.24 -6.40
N LYS A 118 23.12 13.33 -6.42
CA LYS A 118 23.94 13.76 -5.28
C LYS A 118 23.06 14.11 -4.08
N TYR A 119 21.99 14.87 -4.30
CA TYR A 119 21.06 15.25 -3.24
C TYR A 119 20.36 14.03 -2.61
N ALA A 120 19.95 13.06 -3.44
CA ALA A 120 19.29 11.84 -2.99
C ALA A 120 20.26 10.78 -2.43
N GLY A 121 21.58 11.03 -2.45
CA GLY A 121 22.59 10.09 -1.95
C GLY A 121 22.76 8.83 -2.83
N VAL A 122 22.33 8.90 -4.09
CA VAL A 122 22.42 7.79 -5.07
C VAL A 122 23.41 8.08 -6.21
N ALA A 123 24.19 9.16 -6.08
CA ALA A 123 25.26 9.45 -7.03
C ALA A 123 26.28 8.29 -7.04
N PRO A 124 26.75 7.85 -8.23
CA PRO A 124 27.77 6.83 -8.30
C PRO A 124 29.05 7.30 -7.61
N VAL A 125 29.73 6.38 -6.91
CA VAL A 125 31.03 6.67 -6.28
C VAL A 125 32.05 6.93 -7.38
N CYS A 126 32.53 8.17 -7.46
CA CYS A 126 33.59 8.57 -8.39
C CYS A 126 34.99 8.27 -7.81
N GLU A 127 35.27 7.04 -7.37
CA GLU A 127 36.66 6.59 -7.17
C GLU A 127 36.83 5.09 -7.40
N ARG A 128 37.72 4.76 -8.34
CA ARG A 128 38.40 3.47 -8.41
C ARG A 128 39.63 3.57 -7.50
N SER A 129 39.67 2.80 -6.42
CA SER A 129 40.91 2.54 -5.69
C SER A 129 41.82 1.61 -6.52
N GLN A 130 42.31 2.08 -7.67
CA GLN A 130 43.42 1.45 -8.39
C GLN A 130 44.66 2.31 -8.18
N GLY A 131 45.58 1.82 -7.35
CA GLY A 131 46.96 2.32 -7.30
C GLY A 131 47.39 2.92 -5.96
N ARG A 132 47.42 2.11 -4.90
CA ARG A 132 48.48 2.21 -3.88
C ARG A 132 49.05 0.80 -3.70
N VAL A 133 50.04 0.49 -4.53
CA VAL A 133 51.09 -0.49 -4.24
C VAL A 133 52.26 0.31 -3.68
#